data_AF-A0A6B3HNP9-F1
#
_entry.id   AF-A0A6B3HNP9-F1
#
_cell.length_a   1.000
_cell.length_b   1.000
_cell.length_c   1.000
_cell.angle_alpha   90.00
_cell.angle_beta   90.00
_cell.angle_gamma   90.00
#
_symmetry.space_group_name_H-M   'P 1'
#
loop_
_entity.id
_entity.type
_entity.pdbx_description
1 polymer ?
#
loop_
_entity_poly.entity_id
_entity_poly.type
_entity_poly.pdbx_seq_one_letter_code
_entity_poly.pdbx_strand_id
1 'polypeptide(L)'
;RDAAERYGRKFYVMYDATAWTNMQPEMKADWTAKMRALTASPAYARQNGKPVVGIWGFGFNEPNKAWSAEVCLDVVNWFKEQGCYVMGGVPTHWRRGVEDSRPGYLGVYHAFDMISPWMVGRIANIADADNFYANVNTPDQAECDAHGIDYQPCVLPGDLQSGHRAHGDFMWRQFYNMKRIGVQGIYVSMFDEYNEGNQIAKTAERADQVPVGSGIRALDEDGTTCSSDYYLRLTGDGGRLLKGELALTPVRPTPTTTGGPVDPP
;
A
#
# COMPACT_ATOMS: atom_id res chain seq x y z
N ARG A 1 -3.32 -17.92 -7.16
CA ARG A 1 -3.45 -17.96 -8.63
C ARG A 1 -4.87 -18.27 -9.06
N ASP A 2 -5.39 -19.48 -8.85
CA ASP A 2 -6.67 -19.95 -9.43
C ASP A 2 -7.87 -19.06 -9.05
N ALA A 3 -7.94 -18.58 -7.81
CA ALA A 3 -8.96 -17.62 -7.39
C ALA A 3 -8.84 -16.27 -8.12
N ALA A 4 -7.61 -15.78 -8.35
CA ALA A 4 -7.38 -14.54 -9.08
C ALA A 4 -7.85 -14.66 -10.54
N GLU A 5 -7.56 -15.79 -11.19
CA GLU A 5 -8.07 -16.10 -12.53
C GLU A 5 -9.59 -16.17 -12.57
N ARG A 6 -10.21 -16.90 -11.63
CA ARG A 6 -11.66 -17.07 -11.55
C ARG A 6 -12.42 -15.75 -11.36
N TYR A 7 -11.87 -14.83 -10.57
CA TYR A 7 -12.53 -13.57 -10.22
C TYR A 7 -12.00 -12.35 -11.00
N GLY A 8 -11.20 -12.57 -12.05
CA GLY A 8 -10.65 -11.50 -12.88
C GLY A 8 -9.78 -10.50 -12.11
N ARG A 9 -9.03 -10.99 -11.11
CA ARG A 9 -8.09 -10.19 -10.32
C ARG A 9 -6.67 -10.43 -10.82
N LYS A 10 -5.86 -9.36 -10.79
CA LYS A 10 -4.43 -9.46 -11.05
C LYS A 10 -3.68 -9.74 -9.75
N PHE A 11 -2.56 -10.44 -9.85
CA PHE A 11 -1.66 -10.69 -8.72
C PHE A 11 -0.20 -10.66 -9.19
N TYR A 12 0.72 -10.33 -8.29
CA TYR A 12 2.15 -10.53 -8.49
C TYR A 12 2.79 -11.03 -7.20
N VAL A 13 3.97 -11.62 -7.29
CA VAL A 13 4.73 -12.07 -6.13
C VAL A 13 5.46 -10.89 -5.51
N MET A 14 5.35 -10.76 -4.20
CA MET A 14 6.15 -9.84 -3.39
C MET A 14 6.98 -10.65 -2.39
N TYR A 15 8.28 -10.37 -2.35
CA TYR A 15 9.16 -10.88 -1.30
C TYR A 15 9.24 -9.86 -0.16
N ASP A 16 8.96 -10.29 1.06
CA ASP A 16 9.30 -9.53 2.26
C ASP A 16 10.66 -10.02 2.77
N ALA A 17 11.65 -9.13 2.79
CA ALA A 17 13.00 -9.46 3.24
C ALA A 17 13.13 -9.50 4.78
N THR A 18 12.11 -9.09 5.54
CA THR A 18 12.18 -8.95 7.00
C THR A 18 12.77 -10.19 7.69
N ALA A 19 13.84 -9.98 8.47
CA ALA A 19 14.56 -11.03 9.20
C ALA A 19 15.12 -12.16 8.33
N TRP A 20 15.33 -11.93 7.03
CA TRP A 20 15.85 -12.92 6.10
C TRP A 20 17.36 -12.76 5.87
N THR A 21 18.17 -13.29 6.78
CA THR A 21 19.64 -13.12 6.78
C THR A 21 20.28 -13.42 5.43
N ASN A 22 19.91 -14.53 4.79
CA ASN A 22 20.51 -15.00 3.53
C ASN A 22 19.65 -14.67 2.29
N MET A 23 18.91 -13.54 2.32
CA MET A 23 17.94 -13.20 1.27
C MET A 23 18.55 -13.07 -0.13
N GLN A 24 19.80 -12.61 -0.28
CA GLN A 24 20.39 -12.33 -1.59
C GLN A 24 20.43 -13.57 -2.50
N PRO A 25 21.09 -14.68 -2.11
CA PRO A 25 21.08 -15.89 -2.94
C PRO A 25 19.74 -16.63 -2.89
N GLU A 26 19.03 -16.62 -1.75
CA GLU A 26 17.81 -17.42 -1.58
C GLU A 26 16.62 -16.85 -2.35
N MET A 27 16.48 -15.53 -2.42
CA MET A 27 15.43 -14.88 -3.22
C MET A 27 15.62 -15.15 -4.72
N LYS A 28 16.87 -15.11 -5.20
CA LYS A 28 17.22 -15.45 -6.60
C LYS A 28 16.94 -16.92 -6.92
N ALA A 29 17.33 -17.81 -6.02
CA ALA A 29 17.10 -19.25 -6.15
C ALA A 29 15.60 -19.58 -6.14
N ASP A 30 14.83 -19.00 -5.22
CA ASP A 30 13.39 -19.20 -5.12
C ASP A 30 12.63 -18.69 -6.36
N TRP A 31 13.00 -17.49 -6.85
CA TRP A 31 12.42 -16.98 -8.10
C TRP A 31 12.65 -17.94 -9.25
N THR A 32 13.91 -18.36 -9.44
CA THR A 32 14.32 -19.20 -10.57
C THR A 32 13.68 -20.58 -10.50
N ALA A 33 13.64 -21.19 -9.32
CA ALA A 33 13.17 -22.55 -9.14
C ALA A 33 11.64 -22.65 -9.04
N LYS A 34 10.95 -21.61 -8.54
CA LYS A 34 9.54 -21.69 -8.18
C LYS A 34 8.72 -20.51 -8.68
N MET A 35 8.98 -19.29 -8.21
CA MET A 35 8.02 -18.19 -8.37
C MET A 35 7.88 -17.72 -9.82
N ARG A 36 8.96 -17.79 -10.63
CA ARG A 36 8.91 -17.42 -12.06
C ARG A 36 7.83 -18.17 -12.84
N ALA A 37 7.52 -19.42 -12.47
CA ALA A 37 6.49 -20.21 -13.15
C ALA A 37 5.09 -19.57 -13.04
N LEU A 38 4.82 -18.79 -11.99
CA LEU A 38 3.53 -18.10 -11.81
C LEU A 38 3.30 -17.01 -12.86
N THR A 39 4.35 -16.49 -13.49
CA THR A 39 4.27 -15.44 -14.52
C THR A 39 3.60 -15.89 -15.83
N ALA A 40 3.39 -17.21 -15.99
CA ALA A 40 2.64 -17.80 -17.09
C ALA A 40 1.11 -17.63 -16.93
N SER A 41 0.62 -17.32 -15.73
CA SER A 41 -0.80 -17.07 -15.51
C SER A 41 -1.27 -15.81 -16.25
N PRO A 42 -2.43 -15.83 -16.94
CA PRO A 42 -3.01 -14.62 -17.52
C PRO A 42 -3.46 -13.60 -16.46
N ALA A 43 -3.59 -14.03 -15.20
CA ALA A 43 -3.86 -13.15 -14.06
C ALA A 43 -2.59 -12.55 -13.44
N TYR A 44 -1.38 -12.96 -13.86
CA TYR A 44 -0.16 -12.34 -13.34
C TYR A 44 -0.07 -10.87 -13.81
N ALA A 45 0.20 -9.96 -12.88
CA ALA A 45 0.27 -8.54 -13.16
C ALA A 45 1.51 -8.21 -14.00
N ARG A 46 1.31 -7.39 -15.03
CA ARG A 46 2.37 -6.91 -15.91
C ARG A 46 2.30 -5.40 -16.04
N GLN A 47 3.45 -4.76 -16.01
CA GLN A 47 3.61 -3.34 -16.31
C GLN A 47 4.58 -3.22 -17.46
N ASN A 48 4.22 -2.46 -18.50
CA ASN A 48 5.02 -2.31 -19.72
C ASN A 48 5.43 -3.66 -20.35
N GLY A 49 4.52 -4.65 -20.32
CA GLY A 49 4.75 -6.02 -20.84
C GLY A 49 5.56 -6.94 -19.94
N LYS A 50 6.22 -6.41 -18.90
CA LYS A 50 7.10 -7.15 -17.99
C LYS A 50 6.32 -7.70 -16.77
N PRO A 51 6.60 -8.91 -16.28
CA PRO A 51 6.02 -9.41 -15.03
C PRO A 51 6.47 -8.54 -13.86
N VAL A 52 5.53 -8.11 -13.02
CA VAL A 52 5.86 -7.34 -11.81
C VAL A 52 6.42 -8.27 -10.73
N VAL A 53 7.43 -7.83 -10.00
CA VAL A 53 7.89 -8.45 -8.76
C VAL A 53 8.05 -7.38 -7.69
N GLY A 54 7.52 -7.62 -6.50
CA GLY A 54 7.66 -6.73 -5.35
C GLY A 54 8.80 -7.18 -4.45
N ILE A 55 9.56 -6.23 -3.90
CA ILE A 55 10.56 -6.46 -2.87
C ILE A 55 10.30 -5.45 -1.75
N TRP A 56 9.93 -5.96 -0.58
CA TRP A 56 9.68 -5.15 0.61
C TRP A 56 10.86 -5.25 1.59
N GLY A 57 11.27 -4.10 2.14
CA GLY A 57 12.22 -4.06 3.27
C GLY A 57 13.62 -3.53 2.96
N PHE A 58 13.95 -3.24 1.71
CA PHE A 58 15.26 -2.67 1.38
C PHE A 58 15.36 -1.22 1.87
N GLY A 59 16.43 -0.92 2.62
CA GLY A 59 16.74 0.42 3.11
C GLY A 59 16.12 0.83 4.44
N PHE A 60 15.25 0.01 5.04
CA PHE A 60 14.71 0.26 6.39
C PHE A 60 15.82 0.29 7.45
N ASN A 61 15.75 1.28 8.33
CA ASN A 61 16.71 1.49 9.41
C ASN A 61 16.39 0.62 10.64
N GLU A 62 16.25 -0.69 10.42
CA GLU A 62 15.90 -1.67 11.44
C GLU A 62 16.97 -2.77 11.55
N PRO A 63 17.24 -3.33 12.73
CA PRO A 63 18.26 -4.37 12.92
C PRO A 63 17.98 -5.66 12.11
N ASN A 64 16.71 -6.00 11.90
CA ASN A 64 16.27 -7.18 11.15
C ASN A 64 16.28 -6.97 9.62
N LYS A 65 16.78 -5.83 9.14
CA LYS A 65 16.89 -5.46 7.72
C LYS A 65 18.26 -4.86 7.38
N ALA A 66 19.32 -5.48 7.90
CA ALA A 66 20.68 -4.91 7.94
C ALA A 66 21.61 -5.31 6.79
N TRP A 67 21.10 -5.47 5.56
CA TRP A 67 21.95 -5.67 4.39
C TRP A 67 22.62 -4.37 3.94
N SER A 68 23.67 -4.46 3.12
CA SER A 68 24.30 -3.26 2.53
C SER A 68 23.53 -2.80 1.30
N ALA A 69 23.75 -1.55 0.88
CA ALA A 69 23.15 -1.01 -0.33
C ALA A 69 23.57 -1.80 -1.57
N GLU A 70 24.84 -2.25 -1.63
CA GLU A 70 25.36 -3.06 -2.73
C GLU A 70 24.65 -4.41 -2.85
N VAL A 71 24.41 -5.08 -1.71
CA VAL A 71 23.69 -6.36 -1.66
C VAL A 71 22.24 -6.18 -2.14
N CYS A 72 21.56 -5.11 -1.70
CA CYS A 72 20.19 -4.83 -2.12
C CYS A 72 20.12 -4.46 -3.62
N LEU A 73 21.04 -3.62 -4.09
CA LEU A 73 21.12 -3.19 -5.49
C LEU A 73 21.37 -4.37 -6.43
N ASP A 74 22.24 -5.31 -6.04
CA ASP A 74 22.48 -6.53 -6.80
C ASP A 74 21.20 -7.37 -6.97
N VAL A 75 20.36 -7.49 -5.93
CA VAL A 75 19.07 -8.20 -6.05
C VAL A 75 18.13 -7.47 -7.01
N VAL A 76 17.98 -6.15 -6.86
CA VAL A 76 17.12 -5.35 -7.74
C VAL A 76 17.54 -5.50 -9.21
N ASN A 77 18.82 -5.31 -9.51
CA ASN A 77 19.35 -5.41 -10.86
C ASN A 77 19.22 -6.82 -11.43
N TRP A 78 19.45 -7.86 -10.61
CA TRP A 78 19.27 -9.24 -11.03
C TRP A 78 17.82 -9.51 -11.49
N PHE A 79 16.80 -9.02 -10.77
CA PHE A 79 15.41 -9.16 -11.22
C PHE A 79 15.12 -8.39 -12.51
N LYS A 80 15.70 -7.20 -12.70
CA LYS A 80 15.58 -6.45 -13.95
C LYS A 80 16.21 -7.21 -15.13
N GLU A 81 17.36 -7.85 -14.91
CA GLU A 81 18.02 -8.72 -15.90
C GLU A 81 17.19 -9.98 -16.22
N GLN A 82 16.38 -10.47 -15.28
CA GLN A 82 15.38 -11.52 -15.56
C GLN A 82 14.16 -11.01 -16.35
N GLY A 83 14.14 -9.74 -16.72
CA GLY A 83 13.06 -9.10 -17.49
C GLY A 83 11.86 -8.69 -16.64
N CYS A 84 12.00 -8.62 -15.32
CA CYS A 84 10.93 -8.17 -14.43
C CYS A 84 10.79 -6.65 -14.41
N TYR A 85 9.61 -6.19 -14.00
CA TYR A 85 9.36 -4.82 -13.55
C TYR A 85 9.38 -4.83 -12.02
N VAL A 86 10.33 -4.13 -11.41
CA VAL A 86 10.65 -4.30 -9.98
C VAL A 86 10.04 -3.18 -9.14
N MET A 87 9.13 -3.55 -8.25
CA MET A 87 8.48 -2.69 -7.27
C MET A 87 9.23 -2.76 -5.94
N GLY A 88 9.58 -1.61 -5.36
CA GLY A 88 10.22 -1.49 -4.06
C GLY A 88 9.25 -1.00 -2.98
N GLY A 89 9.02 -1.83 -1.97
CA GLY A 89 8.44 -1.42 -0.69
C GLY A 89 9.52 -0.83 0.21
N VAL A 90 9.55 0.49 0.33
CA VAL A 90 10.67 1.26 0.91
C VAL A 90 10.25 2.03 2.17
N PRO A 91 11.21 2.57 2.94
CA PRO A 91 10.89 3.44 4.07
C PRO A 91 10.17 4.72 3.66
N THR A 92 9.46 5.32 4.61
CA THR A 92 8.68 6.55 4.40
C THR A 92 9.56 7.69 3.87
N HIS A 93 10.73 7.89 4.48
CA HIS A 93 11.61 9.01 4.17
C HIS A 93 12.79 8.62 3.29
N TRP A 94 12.58 7.65 2.39
CA TRP A 94 13.58 7.09 1.47
C TRP A 94 14.36 8.16 0.70
N ARG A 95 13.67 9.17 0.13
CA ARG A 95 14.29 10.25 -0.67
C ARG A 95 15.31 11.05 0.11
N ARG A 96 15.07 11.27 1.41
CA ARG A 96 15.99 12.02 2.28
C ARG A 96 17.05 11.14 2.91
N GLY A 97 16.84 9.82 2.99
CA GLY A 97 17.76 8.89 3.64
C GLY A 97 17.88 9.11 5.15
N VAL A 98 16.78 9.49 5.81
CA VAL A 98 16.73 9.81 7.25
C VAL A 98 15.61 9.04 7.94
N GLU A 99 15.58 9.13 9.28
CA GLU A 99 14.55 8.53 10.14
C GLU A 99 14.47 7.01 9.95
N ASP A 100 13.45 6.54 9.24
CA ASP A 100 13.23 5.13 8.95
C ASP A 100 14.00 4.62 7.73
N SER A 101 14.66 5.50 6.97
CA SER A 101 15.57 5.14 5.89
C SER A 101 17.03 5.21 6.33
N ARG A 102 17.82 4.22 5.89
CA ARG A 102 19.28 4.25 5.97
C ARG A 102 19.87 5.28 4.99
N PRO A 103 20.97 5.97 5.34
CA PRO A 103 21.73 6.76 4.38
C PRO A 103 22.45 5.87 3.36
N GLY A 104 22.75 6.40 2.17
CA GLY A 104 23.49 5.69 1.12
C GLY A 104 22.65 4.76 0.23
N TYR A 105 21.33 4.71 0.43
CA TYR A 105 20.42 3.81 -0.30
C TYR A 105 19.77 4.41 -1.56
N LEU A 106 20.00 5.70 -1.87
CA LEU A 106 19.39 6.35 -3.06
C LEU A 106 19.66 5.57 -4.36
N GLY A 107 20.84 4.99 -4.53
CA GLY A 107 21.15 4.15 -5.69
C GLY A 107 20.28 2.89 -5.78
N VAL A 108 19.89 2.30 -4.64
CA VAL A 108 18.95 1.17 -4.59
C VAL A 108 17.55 1.65 -4.95
N TYR A 109 17.12 2.77 -4.35
CA TYR A 109 15.79 3.31 -4.60
C TYR A 109 15.61 3.67 -6.08
N HIS A 110 16.58 4.37 -6.67
CA HIS A 110 16.53 4.75 -8.09
C HIS A 110 16.68 3.58 -9.07
N ALA A 111 17.05 2.39 -8.59
CA ALA A 111 17.10 1.20 -9.43
C ALA A 111 15.72 0.53 -9.60
N PHE A 112 14.76 0.78 -8.70
CA PHE A 112 13.40 0.26 -8.85
C PHE A 112 12.69 0.86 -10.06
N ASP A 113 11.73 0.12 -10.62
CA ASP A 113 10.83 0.64 -11.64
C ASP A 113 9.60 1.31 -11.01
N MET A 114 9.20 0.89 -9.81
CA MET A 114 8.13 1.50 -9.01
C MET A 114 8.48 1.54 -7.53
N ILE A 115 8.11 2.61 -6.83
CA ILE A 115 8.34 2.76 -5.38
C ILE A 115 7.02 2.93 -4.62
N SER A 116 6.91 2.21 -3.50
CA SER A 116 5.82 2.32 -2.53
C SER A 116 6.38 2.52 -1.12
N PRO A 117 6.39 3.76 -0.60
CA PRO A 117 6.81 4.02 0.78
C PRO A 117 5.78 3.51 1.78
N TRP A 118 6.23 2.88 2.87
CA TRP A 118 5.36 2.46 3.97
C TRP A 118 4.75 3.66 4.70
N MET A 119 3.49 3.55 5.12
CA MET A 119 2.76 4.64 5.79
C MET A 119 2.06 4.24 7.09
N VAL A 120 1.93 2.95 7.40
CA VAL A 120 1.28 2.54 8.65
C VAL A 120 2.12 3.03 9.84
N GLY A 121 1.45 3.65 10.81
CA GLY A 121 2.09 4.28 11.97
C GLY A 121 2.79 5.62 11.67
N ARG A 122 2.58 6.23 10.49
CA ARG A 122 3.14 7.56 10.14
C ARG A 122 2.13 8.68 10.18
N ILE A 123 0.87 8.38 9.86
CA ILE A 123 -0.24 9.33 9.86
C ILE A 123 -1.44 8.74 10.58
N ALA A 124 -2.21 9.58 11.27
CA ALA A 124 -3.37 9.17 12.07
C ALA A 124 -4.63 9.99 11.78
N ASN A 125 -4.52 11.12 11.08
CA ASN A 125 -5.64 12.02 10.81
C ASN A 125 -5.47 12.82 9.50
N ILE A 126 -6.48 13.64 9.17
CA ILE A 126 -6.49 14.47 7.96
C ILE A 126 -5.35 15.49 7.91
N ALA A 127 -5.00 16.11 9.05
CA ALA A 127 -3.92 17.10 9.10
C ALA A 127 -2.57 16.45 8.79
N ASP A 128 -2.33 15.24 9.29
CA ASP A 128 -1.14 14.46 8.94
C ASP A 128 -1.12 14.12 7.44
N ALA A 129 -2.24 13.66 6.89
CA ALA A 129 -2.35 13.33 5.46
C ALA A 129 -2.10 14.56 4.55
N ASP A 130 -2.50 15.75 4.98
CA ASP A 130 -2.24 17.01 4.26
C ASP A 130 -0.79 17.48 4.40
N ASN A 131 -0.20 17.30 5.58
CA ASN A 131 1.21 17.57 5.80
C ASN A 131 2.09 16.65 4.92
N PHE A 132 1.75 15.36 4.85
CA PHE A 132 2.44 14.39 4.01
C PHE A 132 2.28 14.68 2.52
N TYR A 133 1.06 15.04 2.09
CA TYR A 133 0.82 15.51 0.72
C TYR A 133 1.79 16.64 0.35
N ALA A 134 1.91 17.68 1.19
CA ALA A 134 2.72 18.85 0.90
C ALA A 134 4.23 18.59 0.99
N ASN A 135 4.67 17.86 2.01
CA ASN A 135 6.07 17.84 2.42
C ASN A 135 6.80 16.52 2.15
N VAL A 136 6.08 15.44 1.86
CA VAL A 136 6.64 14.10 1.60
C VAL A 136 6.25 13.60 0.22
N ASN A 137 4.95 13.39 -0.04
CA ASN A 137 4.51 12.72 -1.25
C ASN A 137 4.71 13.57 -2.52
N THR A 138 4.47 14.89 -2.46
CA THR A 138 4.72 15.78 -3.61
C THR A 138 6.19 15.79 -4.04
N PRO A 139 7.17 16.05 -3.15
CA PRO A 139 8.58 15.99 -3.54
C PRO A 139 9.06 14.57 -3.88
N ASP A 140 8.47 13.52 -3.29
CA ASP A 140 8.79 12.13 -3.66
C ASP A 140 8.31 11.79 -5.08
N GLN A 141 7.12 12.25 -5.49
CA GLN A 141 6.67 12.11 -6.89
C GLN A 141 7.63 12.82 -7.85
N ALA A 142 8.07 14.03 -7.51
CA ALA A 142 9.00 14.78 -8.37
C ALA A 142 10.34 14.06 -8.55
N GLU A 143 10.84 13.39 -7.49
CA GLU A 143 12.03 12.53 -7.58
C GLU A 143 11.77 11.33 -8.49
N CYS A 144 10.62 10.66 -8.32
CA CYS A 144 10.25 9.52 -9.15
C CYS A 144 10.15 9.90 -10.63
N ASP A 145 9.54 11.04 -10.95
CA ASP A 145 9.44 11.56 -12.32
C ASP A 145 10.84 11.85 -12.92
N ALA A 146 11.74 12.45 -12.13
CA ALA A 146 13.11 12.77 -12.58
C ALA A 146 13.95 11.51 -12.88
N HIS A 147 13.59 10.37 -12.27
CA HIS A 147 14.30 9.09 -12.42
C HIS A 147 13.53 8.04 -13.23
N GLY A 148 12.34 8.37 -13.75
CA GLY A 148 11.52 7.46 -14.54
C GLY A 148 10.96 6.28 -13.73
N ILE A 149 10.60 6.52 -12.47
CA ILE A 149 10.06 5.55 -11.52
C ILE A 149 8.56 5.81 -11.38
N ASP A 150 7.73 4.77 -11.43
CA ASP A 150 6.30 4.91 -11.10
C ASP A 150 6.16 5.10 -9.58
N TYR A 151 5.43 6.12 -9.13
CA TYR A 151 5.15 6.33 -7.71
C TYR A 151 3.82 5.68 -7.32
N GLN A 152 3.88 4.81 -6.30
CA GLN A 152 2.73 4.06 -5.77
C GLN A 152 2.65 4.22 -4.24
N PRO A 153 2.27 5.39 -3.72
CA PRO A 153 2.20 5.59 -2.27
C PRO A 153 1.12 4.74 -1.61
N CYS A 154 1.33 4.43 -0.32
CA CYS A 154 0.34 3.74 0.49
C CYS A 154 -0.84 4.67 0.86
N VAL A 155 -2.05 4.12 0.83
CA VAL A 155 -3.26 4.67 1.46
C VAL A 155 -3.79 3.66 2.46
N LEU A 156 -4.17 4.11 3.66
CA LEU A 156 -4.62 3.25 4.74
C LEU A 156 -5.98 3.69 5.29
N PRO A 157 -6.82 2.75 5.76
CA PRO A 157 -8.08 3.09 6.42
C PRO A 157 -7.86 3.78 7.77
N GLY A 158 -6.70 3.55 8.41
CA GLY A 158 -6.40 3.97 9.78
C GLY A 158 -6.63 2.85 10.79
N ASP A 159 -5.85 2.88 11.87
CA ASP A 159 -6.01 1.96 13.00
C ASP A 159 -7.39 2.14 13.65
N LEU A 160 -8.19 1.09 13.56
CA LEU A 160 -9.52 1.02 14.14
C LEU A 160 -9.50 1.14 15.67
N GLN A 161 -8.52 0.55 16.35
CA GLN A 161 -8.46 0.54 17.81
C GLN A 161 -8.13 1.92 18.39
N SER A 162 -7.43 2.75 17.60
CA SER A 162 -7.10 4.13 17.94
C SER A 162 -8.11 5.16 17.44
N GLY A 163 -9.17 4.74 16.74
CA GLY A 163 -10.21 5.64 16.22
C GLY A 163 -9.74 6.55 15.07
N HIS A 164 -8.71 6.15 14.32
CA HIS A 164 -8.16 6.95 13.21
C HIS A 164 -9.06 6.98 11.97
N ARG A 165 -9.97 6.00 11.89
CA ARG A 165 -10.76 5.73 10.70
C ARG A 165 -11.70 6.86 10.32
N ALA A 166 -12.25 7.56 11.32
CA ALA A 166 -13.20 8.66 11.16
C ALA A 166 -14.23 8.35 10.06
N HIS A 167 -14.89 7.19 10.22
CA HIS A 167 -15.86 6.63 9.28
C HIS A 167 -15.47 6.75 7.79
N GLY A 168 -14.17 6.70 7.46
CA GLY A 168 -13.60 6.72 6.11
C GLY A 168 -13.12 8.08 5.61
N ASP A 169 -13.30 9.17 6.36
CA ASP A 169 -12.87 10.52 5.97
C ASP A 169 -11.35 10.57 5.85
N PHE A 170 -10.66 9.94 6.80
CA PHE A 170 -9.21 9.84 6.81
C PHE A 170 -8.65 9.14 5.56
N MET A 171 -9.24 8.00 5.17
CA MET A 171 -8.82 7.26 3.99
C MET A 171 -9.14 8.01 2.69
N TRP A 172 -10.33 8.61 2.58
CA TRP A 172 -10.72 9.37 1.40
C TRP A 172 -9.81 10.57 1.16
N ARG A 173 -9.41 11.27 2.24
CA ARG A 173 -8.48 12.40 2.12
C ARG A 173 -7.16 11.99 1.49
N GLN A 174 -6.64 10.82 1.83
CA GLN A 174 -5.41 10.30 1.22
C GLN A 174 -5.62 10.00 -0.28
N PHE A 175 -6.72 9.33 -0.67
CA PHE A 175 -7.04 9.12 -2.09
C PHE A 175 -7.12 10.44 -2.88
N TYR A 176 -7.81 11.44 -2.32
CA TYR A 176 -7.91 12.77 -2.91
C TYR A 176 -6.53 13.42 -3.09
N ASN A 177 -5.69 13.37 -2.06
CA ASN A 177 -4.34 13.92 -2.09
C ASN A 177 -3.46 13.21 -3.12
N MET A 178 -3.46 11.87 -3.17
CA MET A 178 -2.66 11.11 -4.12
C MET A 178 -3.10 11.37 -5.58
N LYS A 179 -4.42 11.50 -5.84
CA LYS A 179 -4.90 11.88 -7.18
C LYS A 179 -4.44 13.27 -7.59
N ARG A 180 -4.36 14.23 -6.66
CA ARG A 180 -3.86 15.59 -6.93
C ARG A 180 -2.38 15.63 -7.25
N ILE A 181 -1.58 14.75 -6.64
CA ILE A 181 -0.15 14.63 -6.93
C ILE A 181 0.07 14.08 -8.35
N GLY A 182 -0.83 13.21 -8.83
CA GLY A 182 -0.71 12.60 -10.16
C GLY A 182 0.02 11.25 -10.14
N VAL A 183 -0.05 10.53 -9.03
CA VAL A 183 0.62 9.23 -8.85
C VAL A 183 0.13 8.17 -9.84
N GLN A 184 1.01 7.24 -10.19
CA GLN A 184 0.73 6.18 -11.18
C GLN A 184 -0.05 5.01 -10.57
N GLY A 185 0.08 4.79 -9.26
CA GLY A 185 -0.63 3.74 -8.54
C GLY A 185 -0.92 4.12 -7.08
N ILE A 186 -1.74 3.32 -6.41
CA ILE A 186 -1.95 3.42 -4.95
C ILE A 186 -1.87 2.02 -4.37
N TYR A 187 -1.10 1.86 -3.30
CA TYR A 187 -1.05 0.62 -2.53
C TYR A 187 -1.98 0.74 -1.32
N VAL A 188 -2.91 -0.19 -1.12
CA VAL A 188 -3.79 -0.14 0.07
C VAL A 188 -3.19 -0.99 1.17
N SER A 189 -2.79 -0.33 2.28
CA SER A 189 -2.23 -0.97 3.47
C SER A 189 -3.29 -1.00 4.57
N MET A 190 -4.05 -2.09 4.73
CA MET A 190 -3.92 -3.42 4.09
C MET A 190 -5.29 -4.06 3.82
N PHE A 191 -5.29 -5.19 3.08
CA PHE A 191 -6.50 -6.00 2.95
C PHE A 191 -6.94 -6.56 4.31
N ASP A 192 -6.06 -7.23 5.06
CA ASP A 192 -6.39 -8.07 6.21
C ASP A 192 -5.47 -7.90 7.44
N GLU A 193 -4.77 -6.77 7.58
CA GLU A 193 -3.90 -6.47 8.73
C GLU A 193 -4.73 -6.11 10.00
N TYR A 194 -5.49 -7.09 10.50
CA TYR A 194 -6.34 -6.96 11.69
C TYR A 194 -5.53 -6.71 12.96
N ASN A 195 -4.30 -7.24 13.04
CA ASN A 195 -3.35 -7.04 14.14
C ASN A 195 -2.95 -5.57 14.32
N GLU A 196 -2.96 -4.76 13.26
CA GLU A 196 -2.66 -3.32 13.31
C GLU A 196 -3.92 -2.46 13.14
N GLY A 197 -5.10 -3.08 13.05
CA GLY A 197 -6.37 -2.36 12.85
C GLY A 197 -6.51 -1.67 11.49
N ASN A 198 -5.64 -1.97 10.51
CA ASN A 198 -5.55 -1.30 9.21
C ASN A 198 -6.20 -2.09 8.06
N GLN A 199 -6.99 -3.10 8.36
CA GLN A 199 -7.69 -3.91 7.36
C GLN A 199 -8.83 -3.14 6.65
N ILE A 200 -8.97 -3.33 5.34
CA ILE A 200 -10.19 -2.98 4.58
C ILE A 200 -11.17 -4.16 4.47
N ALA A 201 -10.75 -5.37 4.83
CA ALA A 201 -11.59 -6.56 4.88
C ALA A 201 -12.77 -6.39 5.84
N LYS A 202 -13.79 -7.23 5.63
CA LYS A 202 -15.04 -7.13 6.37
C LYS A 202 -14.80 -7.15 7.88
N THR A 203 -15.33 -6.13 8.54
CA THR A 203 -15.16 -5.90 9.98
C THR A 203 -16.54 -5.79 10.62
N ALA A 204 -16.65 -6.18 11.89
CA ALA A 204 -17.89 -6.08 12.66
C ALA A 204 -18.47 -4.66 12.59
N GLU A 205 -19.74 -4.54 12.26
CA GLU A 205 -20.43 -3.26 12.06
C GLU A 205 -20.71 -2.58 13.39
N ARG A 206 -21.04 -3.38 14.40
CA ARG A 206 -21.49 -2.92 15.71
C ARG A 206 -20.78 -3.61 16.85
N ALA A 207 -20.67 -2.92 18.00
CA ALA A 207 -20.04 -3.45 19.20
C ALA A 207 -20.67 -4.78 19.69
N ASP A 208 -21.97 -4.99 19.51
CA ASP A 208 -22.67 -6.24 19.88
C ASP A 208 -22.36 -7.44 18.96
N GLN A 209 -21.70 -7.20 17.81
CA GLN A 209 -21.20 -8.24 16.92
C GLN A 209 -19.76 -8.66 17.25
N VAL A 210 -19.09 -7.94 18.16
CA VAL A 210 -17.72 -8.21 18.57
C VAL A 210 -17.72 -9.21 19.75
N PRO A 211 -16.79 -10.19 19.80
CA PRO A 211 -16.67 -11.08 20.95
C PRO A 211 -16.48 -10.30 22.26
N VAL A 212 -17.34 -10.58 23.24
CA VAL A 212 -17.30 -9.96 24.56
C VAL A 212 -15.93 -10.17 25.22
N GLY A 213 -15.35 -9.10 25.74
CA GLY A 213 -14.06 -9.14 26.43
C GLY A 213 -12.83 -9.17 25.51
N SER A 214 -13.01 -9.07 24.19
CA SER A 214 -11.88 -9.04 23.24
C SER A 214 -11.09 -7.73 23.24
N GLY A 215 -11.70 -6.63 23.69
CA GLY A 215 -11.11 -5.28 23.60
C GLY A 215 -11.07 -4.70 22.19
N ILE A 216 -11.68 -5.37 21.20
CA ILE A 216 -11.71 -4.96 19.80
C ILE A 216 -12.86 -3.97 19.57
N ARG A 217 -12.59 -2.88 18.85
CA ARG A 217 -13.63 -1.96 18.35
C ARG A 217 -14.33 -2.46 17.08
N ALA A 218 -15.61 -2.12 16.94
CA ALA A 218 -16.39 -2.27 15.72
C ALA A 218 -16.33 -1.01 14.85
N LEU A 219 -16.89 -1.05 13.64
CA LEU A 219 -16.85 0.09 12.73
C LEU A 219 -17.66 1.31 13.20
N ASP A 220 -18.66 1.12 14.05
CA ASP A 220 -19.49 2.18 14.65
C ASP A 220 -18.86 2.84 15.88
N GLU A 221 -17.54 2.67 16.10
CA GLU A 221 -16.85 3.15 17.31
C GLU A 221 -16.89 4.67 17.50
N ASP A 222 -17.05 5.44 16.42
CA ASP A 222 -17.22 6.89 16.43
C ASP A 222 -18.70 7.33 16.43
N GLY A 223 -19.63 6.40 16.57
CA GLY A 223 -21.08 6.61 16.52
C GLY A 223 -21.68 6.60 15.10
N THR A 224 -20.87 6.48 14.05
CA THR A 224 -21.34 6.42 12.66
C THR A 224 -21.47 4.98 12.17
N THR A 225 -22.68 4.57 11.85
CA THR A 225 -22.90 3.22 11.29
C THR A 225 -22.23 3.06 9.94
N CYS A 226 -21.36 2.06 9.85
CA CYS A 226 -20.73 1.62 8.60
C CYS A 226 -21.06 0.14 8.35
N SER A 227 -21.45 -0.20 7.11
CA SER A 227 -21.63 -1.60 6.72
C SER A 227 -20.30 -2.34 6.73
N SER A 228 -20.32 -3.66 6.92
CA SER A 228 -19.12 -4.48 7.09
C SER A 228 -18.19 -4.40 5.88
N ASP A 229 -18.74 -4.17 4.68
CA ASP A 229 -18.02 -4.02 3.42
C ASP A 229 -17.63 -2.58 3.08
N TYR A 230 -17.90 -1.62 3.97
CA TYR A 230 -17.79 -0.20 3.68
C TYR A 230 -16.40 0.20 3.17
N TYR A 231 -15.32 -0.26 3.82
CA TYR A 231 -13.95 0.05 3.39
C TYR A 231 -13.58 -0.60 2.05
N LEU A 232 -14.18 -1.75 1.69
CA LEU A 232 -14.02 -2.33 0.36
C LEU A 232 -14.67 -1.45 -0.72
N ARG A 233 -15.87 -0.90 -0.43
CA ARG A 233 -16.57 0.02 -1.34
C ARG A 233 -15.81 1.35 -1.48
N LEU A 234 -15.29 1.86 -0.36
CA LEU A 234 -14.46 3.07 -0.32
C LEU A 234 -13.19 2.92 -1.15
N THR A 235 -12.49 1.79 -1.02
CA THR A 235 -11.35 1.45 -1.88
C THR A 235 -11.75 1.36 -3.36
N GLY A 236 -12.95 0.81 -3.65
CA GLY A 236 -13.51 0.78 -4.99
C GLY A 236 -13.64 2.17 -5.60
N ASP A 237 -14.24 3.12 -4.88
CA ASP A 237 -14.36 4.51 -5.33
C ASP A 237 -12.99 5.22 -5.41
N GLY A 238 -12.06 4.96 -4.48
CA GLY A 238 -10.69 5.46 -4.57
C GLY A 238 -9.96 4.99 -5.85
N GLY A 239 -10.15 3.72 -6.23
CA GLY A 239 -9.64 3.19 -7.50
C GLY A 239 -10.29 3.81 -8.73
N ARG A 240 -11.60 4.09 -8.69
CA ARG A 240 -12.31 4.82 -9.75
C ARG A 240 -11.82 6.26 -9.90
N LEU A 241 -11.57 6.94 -8.77
CA LEU A 241 -10.97 8.28 -8.74
C LEU A 241 -9.57 8.27 -9.40
N LEU A 242 -8.73 7.29 -9.04
CA LEU A 242 -7.40 7.16 -9.64
C LEU A 242 -7.49 7.03 -11.17
N LYS A 243 -8.38 6.17 -11.67
CA LYS A 243 -8.63 5.94 -13.10
C LYS A 243 -9.34 7.09 -13.83
N GLY A 244 -9.79 8.13 -13.11
CA GLY A 244 -10.55 9.24 -13.71
C GLY A 244 -12.02 8.90 -14.04
N GLU A 245 -12.54 7.80 -13.48
CA GLU A 245 -13.95 7.40 -13.59
C GLU A 245 -14.86 8.13 -12.60
N LEU A 246 -14.26 8.82 -11.62
CA LEU A 246 -14.90 9.79 -10.73
C LEU A 246 -14.21 11.14 -10.86
N ALA A 247 -14.99 12.21 -10.75
CA ALA A 247 -14.44 13.56 -10.68
C ALA A 247 -13.60 13.72 -9.41
N LEU A 248 -12.54 14.54 -9.51
CA LEU A 248 -11.74 14.89 -8.35
C LEU A 248 -12.58 15.70 -7.36
N THR A 249 -12.81 15.16 -6.17
CA THR A 249 -13.60 15.80 -5.11
C THR A 249 -13.03 15.50 -3.73
N PRO A 250 -12.94 16.49 -2.83
CA PRO A 250 -12.59 16.24 -1.43
C PRO A 250 -13.75 15.60 -0.65
N VAL A 251 -14.97 15.63 -1.17
CA VAL A 251 -16.15 15.03 -0.55
C VAL A 251 -16.22 13.55 -0.91
N ARG A 252 -16.23 12.68 0.11
CA ARG A 252 -16.31 11.23 -0.09
C ARG A 252 -17.65 10.84 -0.74
N PRO A 253 -17.65 10.14 -1.89
CA PRO A 253 -18.88 9.73 -2.57
C PRO A 253 -19.48 8.45 -1.98
N THR A 254 -18.69 7.65 -1.26
CA THR A 254 -19.09 6.34 -0.74
C THR A 254 -20.03 6.48 0.46
N PRO A 255 -21.28 5.97 0.38
CA PRO A 255 -22.18 5.93 1.54
C PRO A 255 -21.66 4.97 2.61
N THR A 256 -21.83 5.29 3.88
CA THR A 256 -21.34 4.44 4.99
C THR A 256 -22.12 3.12 5.09
N THR A 257 -23.39 3.08 4.68
CA THR A 257 -24.24 1.88 4.66
C THR A 257 -24.73 1.51 3.26
N THR A 258 -25.15 0.26 3.08
CA THR A 258 -25.83 -0.20 1.86
C THR A 258 -27.31 0.13 1.94
N GLY A 259 -27.77 1.16 1.21
CA GLY A 259 -29.20 1.58 1.24
C GLY A 259 -29.49 3.06 0.95
N GLY A 260 -28.47 3.92 0.87
CA GLY A 260 -28.68 5.37 0.68
C GLY A 260 -29.03 6.10 1.99
N PRO A 261 -29.03 7.44 2.00
CA PRO A 261 -29.14 8.22 3.22
C PRO A 261 -30.49 8.00 3.88
N VAL A 262 -30.49 7.68 5.18
CA VAL A 262 -31.66 7.90 6.02
C VAL A 262 -31.54 9.36 6.44
N ASP A 263 -32.31 10.24 5.79
CA ASP A 263 -32.44 11.62 6.26
C ASP A 263 -32.80 11.61 7.76
N PRO A 264 -32.24 12.52 8.57
CA PRO A 264 -32.63 12.60 9.98
C PRO A 264 -34.08 13.11 10.10
N PRO A 265 -34.78 12.75 11.19
CA PRO A 265 -36.16 13.19 11.44
C PRO A 265 -36.30 14.71 11.57
#